data_AF-A0AAQ0F6E7-F1
#
_entry.id   AF-A0AAQ0F6E7-F1
#
_cell.length_a   1.000
_cell.length_b   1.000
_cell.length_c   1.000
_cell.angle_alpha   90.00
_cell.angle_beta   90.00
_cell.angle_gamma   90.00
#
_symmetry.space_group_name_H-M   'P 1'
#
loop_
_entity.id
_entity.type
_entity.pdbx_description
1 polymer ?
#
loop_
_entity_poly.entity_id
_entity_poly.type
_entity_poly.pdbx_seq_one_letter_code
_entity_poly.pdbx_strand_id
1 'polypeptide(L)'
;MSARKSIAECLIGCRNFLLGGRTNEHVLPCLHGILADINLITVLSTRRIVERCVAEAIDQVKGGNFVSAGWILNLVHNLPLDEMSERRWDIDYFLSMELPTFLDHFEEIRSARKIALYVCKQLACQYLSDG
;
A
#
# COMPACT_ATOMS: atom_id res chain seq x y z
N MET A 1 -17.17 -12.90 -7.15
CA MET A 1 -16.52 -11.70 -6.58
C MET A 1 -15.64 -11.08 -7.65
N SER A 2 -15.63 -9.76 -7.83
CA SER A 2 -14.68 -9.15 -8.78
C SER A 2 -13.27 -9.29 -8.20
N ALA A 3 -12.29 -9.69 -9.00
CA ALA A 3 -10.91 -9.91 -8.54
C ALA A 3 -10.28 -8.66 -7.88
N ARG A 4 -10.77 -7.44 -8.15
CA ARG A 4 -10.34 -6.21 -7.46
C ARG A 4 -10.83 -6.09 -6.01
N LYS A 5 -12.02 -6.63 -5.69
CA LYS A 5 -12.47 -6.73 -4.30
C LYS A 5 -11.52 -7.61 -3.50
N SER A 6 -10.95 -8.63 -4.15
CA SER A 6 -9.93 -9.49 -3.56
C SER A 6 -8.67 -8.71 -3.18
N ILE A 7 -8.18 -7.78 -4.01
CA ILE A 7 -6.97 -7.00 -3.69
C ILE A 7 -7.17 -6.15 -2.44
N ALA A 8 -8.26 -5.38 -2.38
CA ALA A 8 -8.55 -4.52 -1.23
C ALA A 8 -8.74 -5.34 0.08
N GLU A 9 -9.51 -6.44 0.00
CA GLU A 9 -9.74 -7.35 1.13
C GLU A 9 -8.41 -7.98 1.61
N CYS A 10 -7.55 -8.42 0.67
CA CYS A 10 -6.23 -8.96 1.00
C CYS A 10 -5.31 -7.92 1.66
N LEU A 11 -5.28 -6.67 1.16
CA LEU A 11 -4.48 -5.59 1.75
C LEU A 11 -4.92 -5.30 3.18
N ILE A 12 -6.23 -5.13 3.41
CA ILE A 12 -6.81 -4.87 4.74
C ILE A 12 -6.57 -6.05 5.68
N GLY A 13 -6.81 -7.28 5.21
CA GLY A 13 -6.61 -8.50 5.99
C GLY A 13 -5.16 -8.65 6.45
N CYS A 14 -4.21 -8.57 5.52
CA CYS A 14 -2.79 -8.67 5.84
C CYS A 14 -2.33 -7.56 6.78
N ARG A 15 -2.75 -6.31 6.53
CA ARG A 15 -2.46 -5.16 7.40
C ARG A 15 -2.88 -5.44 8.84
N ASN A 16 -4.11 -5.91 9.06
CA ASN A 16 -4.65 -6.15 10.41
C ASN A 16 -3.86 -7.20 11.19
N PHE A 17 -3.45 -8.29 10.53
CA PHE A 17 -2.59 -9.29 11.18
C PHE A 17 -1.23 -8.71 11.55
N LEU A 18 -0.60 -8.00 10.61
CA LEU A 18 0.76 -7.50 10.72
C LEU A 18 0.92 -6.35 11.72
N LEU A 19 -0.02 -5.40 11.77
CA LEU A 19 -0.02 -4.33 12.78
C LEU A 19 -0.16 -4.88 14.21
N GLY A 20 -0.80 -6.05 14.37
CA GLY A 20 -0.84 -6.76 15.64
C GLY A 20 0.48 -7.47 16.02
N GLY A 21 1.56 -7.25 15.26
CA GLY A 21 2.85 -7.93 15.45
C GLY A 21 2.82 -9.42 15.13
N ARG A 22 1.80 -9.89 14.41
CA ARG A 22 1.54 -11.30 14.12
C ARG A 22 1.62 -11.58 12.63
N THR A 23 1.92 -12.83 12.30
CA THR A 23 1.79 -13.37 10.94
C THR A 23 1.09 -14.72 11.01
N ASN A 24 0.61 -15.21 9.87
CA ASN A 24 0.11 -16.57 9.71
C ASN A 24 0.54 -17.11 8.33
N GLU A 25 0.20 -18.37 8.07
CA GLU A 25 0.49 -19.07 6.82
C GLU A 25 -0.16 -18.44 5.58
N HIS A 26 -1.12 -17.53 5.76
CA HIS A 26 -1.88 -16.90 4.67
C HIS A 26 -1.36 -15.53 4.26
N VAL A 27 -0.62 -14.82 5.12
CA VAL A 27 -0.13 -13.46 4.83
C VAL A 27 0.72 -13.43 3.56
N LEU A 28 1.79 -14.23 3.51
CA LEU A 28 2.69 -14.24 2.34
C LEU A 28 1.99 -14.70 1.05
N PRO A 29 1.19 -15.78 1.04
CA PRO A 29 0.38 -16.13 -0.12
C PRO A 29 -0.56 -15.02 -0.59
N CYS A 30 -1.24 -14.31 0.32
CA CYS A 30 -2.10 -13.19 -0.04
C CYS A 30 -1.31 -12.04 -0.69
N LEU A 31 -0.18 -11.65 -0.11
CA LEU A 31 0.66 -10.57 -0.67
C LEU A 31 1.22 -10.95 -2.05
N HIS A 32 1.64 -12.20 -2.24
CA HIS A 32 2.06 -12.69 -3.56
C HIS A 32 0.89 -12.72 -4.56
N GLY A 33 -0.32 -13.07 -4.13
CA GLY A 33 -1.54 -12.99 -4.94
C GLY A 33 -1.82 -11.57 -5.43
N ILE A 34 -1.68 -10.57 -4.56
CA ILE A 34 -1.83 -9.15 -4.95
C ILE A 34 -0.84 -8.77 -6.06
N LEU A 35 0.43 -9.20 -5.96
CA LEU A 35 1.42 -8.93 -7.01
C LEU A 35 1.11 -9.66 -8.33
N ALA A 36 0.58 -10.88 -8.27
CA ALA A 36 0.16 -11.61 -9.46
C ALA A 36 -1.01 -10.90 -10.18
N ASP A 37 -1.91 -10.30 -9.41
CA ASP A 37 -3.12 -9.62 -9.89
C ASP A 37 -2.93 -8.10 -10.07
N ILE A 38 -1.70 -7.59 -9.97
CA ILE A 38 -1.41 -6.15 -9.92
C ILE A 38 -1.94 -5.40 -11.16
N ASN A 39 -1.97 -6.06 -12.31
CA ASN A 39 -2.47 -5.50 -13.57
C ASN A 39 -3.98 -5.21 -13.57
N LEU A 40 -4.73 -5.71 -12.58
CA LEU A 40 -6.15 -5.40 -12.42
C LEU A 40 -6.43 -4.01 -11.86
N ILE A 41 -5.42 -3.36 -11.26
CA ILE A 41 -5.48 -1.97 -10.81
C ILE A 41 -5.37 -1.06 -12.03
N THR A 42 -6.43 -0.32 -12.39
CA THR A 42 -6.42 0.48 -13.63
C THR A 42 -5.78 1.86 -13.46
N VAL A 43 -5.73 2.38 -12.22
CA VAL A 43 -5.04 3.64 -11.90
C VAL A 43 -3.53 3.38 -11.88
N LEU A 44 -2.79 3.95 -12.84
CA LEU A 44 -1.38 3.61 -13.06
C LEU A 44 -0.47 3.98 -11.88
N SER A 45 -0.68 5.14 -11.26
CA SER A 45 0.04 5.57 -10.06
C SER A 45 -0.22 4.62 -8.89
N THR A 46 -1.49 4.30 -8.61
CA THR A 46 -1.87 3.32 -7.59
C THR A 46 -1.23 1.98 -7.85
N ARG A 47 -1.26 1.49 -9.10
CA ARG A 47 -0.63 0.21 -9.47
C ARG A 47 0.84 0.18 -9.07
N ARG A 48 1.60 1.21 -9.45
CA ARG A 48 3.03 1.34 -9.13
C ARG A 48 3.29 1.45 -7.63
N ILE A 49 2.47 2.24 -6.92
CA ILE A 49 2.55 2.38 -5.47
C ILE A 49 2.31 1.04 -4.78
N VAL A 50 1.20 0.37 -5.10
CA VAL A 50 0.84 -0.93 -4.51
C VAL A 50 1.90 -1.98 -4.83
N GLU A 51 2.36 -2.08 -6.06
CA GLU A 51 3.43 -3.02 -6.45
C GLU A 51 4.67 -2.84 -5.58
N ARG A 52 5.15 -1.59 -5.46
CA ARG A 52 6.35 -1.26 -4.68
C ARG A 52 6.16 -1.55 -3.18
N CYS A 53 5.04 -1.11 -2.62
CA CYS A 53 4.77 -1.24 -1.18
C CYS A 53 4.50 -2.70 -0.79
N VAL A 54 3.80 -3.47 -1.62
CA VAL A 54 3.54 -4.89 -1.35
C VAL A 54 4.84 -5.71 -1.46
N ALA A 55 5.68 -5.43 -2.46
CA ALA A 55 6.99 -6.08 -2.56
C ALA A 55 7.86 -5.82 -1.33
N GLU A 56 7.92 -4.56 -0.87
CA GLU A 56 8.64 -4.20 0.34
C GLU A 56 8.02 -4.84 1.60
N ALA A 57 6.68 -4.89 1.70
CA ALA A 57 6.00 -5.56 2.81
C ALA A 57 6.33 -7.07 2.86
N ILE A 58 6.42 -7.74 1.71
CA ILE A 58 6.86 -9.14 1.62
C ILE A 58 8.28 -9.30 2.18
N ASP A 59 9.21 -8.42 1.80
CA ASP A 59 10.58 -8.45 2.29
C ASP A 59 10.64 -8.21 3.81
N GLN A 60 9.85 -7.27 4.33
CA GLN A 60 9.73 -7.02 5.77
C GLN A 60 9.18 -8.25 6.51
N VAL A 61 8.12 -8.90 5.99
CA VAL A 61 7.54 -10.12 6.59
C VAL A 61 8.57 -11.25 6.61
N LYS A 62 9.29 -11.49 5.51
CA LYS A 62 10.37 -12.49 5.45
C LYS A 62 11.50 -12.17 6.43
N GLY A 63 11.78 -10.89 6.65
CA GLY A 63 12.75 -10.41 7.63
C GLY A 63 12.25 -10.34 9.08
N GLY A 64 11.03 -10.82 9.37
CA GLY A 64 10.43 -10.81 10.71
C GLY A 64 9.95 -9.43 11.20
N ASN A 65 9.93 -8.41 10.34
CA ASN A 65 9.54 -7.03 10.69
C ASN A 65 8.04 -6.82 10.42
N PHE A 66 7.20 -7.54 11.16
CA PHE A 66 5.75 -7.58 10.88
C PHE A 66 5.08 -6.22 11.05
N VAL A 67 5.38 -5.48 12.12
CA VAL A 67 4.80 -4.15 12.35
C VAL A 67 5.19 -3.18 11.24
N SER A 68 6.46 -3.18 10.81
CA SER A 68 6.91 -2.42 9.65
C SER A 68 6.11 -2.76 8.40
N ALA A 69 5.90 -4.05 8.10
CA ALA A 69 5.08 -4.48 6.96
C ALA A 69 3.62 -3.99 7.09
N GLY A 70 3.06 -4.08 8.30
CA GLY A 70 1.71 -3.63 8.62
C GLY A 70 1.51 -2.15 8.32
N TRP A 71 2.44 -1.30 8.73
CA TRP A 71 2.42 0.15 8.44
C TRP A 71 2.50 0.45 6.94
N ILE A 72 3.33 -0.29 6.20
CA ILE A 72 3.43 -0.15 4.74
C ILE A 72 2.11 -0.49 4.06
N LEU A 73 1.45 -1.57 4.48
CA LEU A 73 0.13 -1.92 3.96
C LEU A 73 -0.95 -0.93 4.41
N ASN A 74 -0.84 -0.36 5.62
CA ASN A 74 -1.73 0.68 6.11
C ASN A 74 -1.68 1.93 5.22
N LEU A 75 -0.52 2.30 4.68
CA LEU A 75 -0.42 3.44 3.77
C LEU A 75 -1.17 3.22 2.45
N VAL A 76 -1.30 1.98 1.96
CA VAL A 76 -1.79 1.72 0.59
C VAL A 76 -3.18 1.10 0.51
N HIS A 77 -3.76 0.67 1.64
CA HIS A 77 -5.01 -0.12 1.64
C HIS A 77 -6.24 0.64 1.12
N ASN A 78 -6.24 1.97 1.17
CA ASN A 78 -7.34 2.83 0.72
C ASN A 78 -7.10 3.49 -0.65
N LEU A 79 -5.99 3.18 -1.32
CA LEU A 79 -5.70 3.77 -2.62
C LEU A 79 -6.74 3.33 -3.69
N PRO A 80 -7.08 4.20 -4.64
CA PRO A 80 -8.10 3.91 -5.64
C PRO A 80 -7.60 2.86 -6.63
N LEU A 81 -8.27 1.71 -6.66
CA LEU A 81 -7.88 0.59 -7.52
C LEU A 81 -8.40 0.72 -8.96
N ASP A 82 -9.36 1.61 -9.19
CA ASP A 82 -9.93 1.90 -10.52
C ASP A 82 -10.36 3.36 -10.69
N GLU A 83 -10.67 3.76 -11.92
CA GLU A 83 -11.04 5.15 -12.26
C GLU A 83 -12.28 5.65 -11.49
N MET A 84 -13.21 4.74 -11.16
CA MET A 84 -14.42 5.08 -10.41
C MET A 84 -14.13 5.33 -8.92
N SER A 85 -13.18 4.62 -8.34
CA SER A 85 -12.68 4.90 -7.00
C SER A 85 -11.77 6.13 -6.99
N GLU A 86 -10.97 6.35 -8.04
CA GLU A 86 -10.09 7.52 -8.19
C GLU A 86 -10.86 8.83 -8.17
N ARG A 87 -11.97 8.93 -8.92
CA ARG A 87 -12.82 10.14 -8.93
C ARG A 87 -13.45 10.49 -7.59
N ARG A 88 -13.52 9.52 -6.67
CA ARG A 88 -14.09 9.70 -5.32
C ARG A 88 -13.01 9.70 -4.24
N TRP A 89 -11.76 9.50 -4.63
CA TRP A 89 -10.66 9.42 -3.70
C TRP A 89 -10.24 10.83 -3.30
N ASP A 90 -10.19 11.05 -1.99
CA ASP A 90 -9.79 12.32 -1.42
C ASP A 90 -8.27 12.33 -1.24
N ILE A 91 -7.58 12.87 -2.25
CA ILE A 91 -6.12 13.01 -2.20
C ILE A 91 -5.67 13.97 -1.10
N ASP A 92 -6.45 15.02 -0.81
CA ASP A 92 -6.11 15.99 0.23
C ASP A 92 -6.16 15.31 1.60
N TYR A 93 -7.16 14.46 1.84
CA TYR A 93 -7.20 13.58 3.02
C TYR A 93 -6.00 12.62 3.08
N PHE A 94 -5.65 11.97 1.97
CA PHE A 94 -4.47 11.10 1.95
C PHE A 94 -3.19 11.85 2.36
N LEU A 95 -2.97 13.03 1.77
CA LEU A 95 -1.76 13.83 2.01
C LEU A 95 -1.74 14.49 3.39
N SER A 96 -2.90 14.83 3.96
CA SER A 96 -3.01 15.51 5.26
C SER A 96 -3.20 14.56 6.45
N MET A 97 -3.68 13.33 6.23
CA MET A 97 -3.99 12.39 7.31
C MET A 97 -3.25 11.05 7.15
N GLU A 98 -3.39 10.36 6.03
CA GLU A 98 -2.84 8.99 5.89
C GLU A 98 -1.32 8.98 5.78
N LEU A 99 -0.75 9.85 4.94
CA LEU A 99 0.70 9.96 4.78
C LEU A 99 1.39 10.49 6.05
N PRO A 100 0.90 11.55 6.73
CA PRO A 100 1.45 11.98 8.01
C PRO A 100 1.38 10.89 9.07
N THR A 101 0.25 10.16 9.19
CA THR A 101 0.15 9.03 10.12
C THR A 101 1.21 7.97 9.84
N PHE A 102 1.46 7.61 8.58
CA PHE A 102 2.54 6.70 8.22
C PHE A 102 3.92 7.25 8.62
N LEU A 103 4.14 8.55 8.47
CA LEU A 103 5.38 9.21 8.84
C LEU A 103 5.55 9.34 10.36
N ASP A 104 4.49 9.43 11.16
CA ASP A 104 4.57 9.44 12.62
C ASP A 104 5.17 8.12 13.17
N HIS A 105 5.02 7.03 12.41
CA HIS A 105 5.58 5.72 12.73
C HIS A 105 6.93 5.43 12.04
N PHE A 106 7.66 6.45 11.59
CA PHE A 106 8.90 6.26 10.80
C PHE A 106 9.97 5.40 11.49
N GLU A 107 10.05 5.41 12.83
CA GLU A 107 11.01 4.62 13.60
C GLU A 107 10.71 3.11 13.56
N GLU A 108 9.44 2.75 13.38
CA GLU A 108 8.98 1.36 13.28
C GLU A 108 9.13 0.80 11.86
N ILE A 109 9.40 1.67 10.88
CA ILE A 109 9.34 1.33 9.46
C ILE A 109 10.73 1.47 8.83
N ARG A 110 11.42 0.34 8.61
CA ARG A 110 12.81 0.32 8.11
C ARG A 110 13.02 1.09 6.80
N SER A 111 11.98 1.21 5.97
CA SER A 111 12.02 1.86 4.66
C SER A 111 11.10 3.09 4.53
N ALA A 112 10.63 3.66 5.65
CA ALA A 112 9.66 4.77 5.66
C ALA A 112 10.00 5.88 4.67
N ARG A 113 11.23 6.43 4.75
CA ARG A 113 11.68 7.51 3.86
C ARG A 113 11.59 7.13 2.38
N LYS A 114 12.04 5.92 2.02
CA LYS A 114 12.05 5.47 0.62
C LYS A 114 10.62 5.30 0.10
N ILE A 115 9.73 4.76 0.92
CA ILE A 115 8.32 4.56 0.57
C ILE A 115 7.61 5.90 0.43
N ALA A 116 7.71 6.79 1.42
CA ALA A 116 7.06 8.09 1.39
C ALA A 116 7.48 8.91 0.16
N LEU A 117 8.79 8.97 -0.14
CA LEU A 117 9.29 9.65 -1.34
C LEU A 117 8.79 9.00 -2.63
N TYR A 118 8.73 7.67 -2.70
CA TYR A 118 8.22 6.97 -3.87
C TYR A 118 6.73 7.24 -4.09
N VAL A 119 5.92 7.17 -3.03
CA VAL A 119 4.48 7.46 -3.05
C VAL A 119 4.25 8.90 -3.52
N CYS A 120 4.93 9.86 -2.90
CA CYS A 120 4.84 11.27 -3.30
C CYS A 120 5.22 11.47 -4.77
N LYS A 121 6.29 10.81 -5.25
CA LYS A 121 6.67 10.85 -6.66
C LYS A 121 5.57 10.33 -7.58
N GLN A 122 4.97 9.16 -7.28
CA GLN A 122 3.92 8.59 -8.13
C GLN A 122 2.66 9.45 -8.15
N LEU A 123 2.27 10.02 -7.01
CA LEU A 123 1.14 10.95 -6.94
C LEU A 123 1.46 12.26 -7.67
N ALA A 124 2.65 12.82 -7.49
CA ALA A 124 3.07 14.02 -8.21
C ALA A 124 2.99 13.81 -9.73
N CYS A 125 3.51 12.70 -10.27
CA CYS A 125 3.41 12.40 -11.70
C CYS A 125 1.97 12.25 -12.24
N GLN A 126 0.99 12.03 -11.36
CA GLN A 126 -0.42 11.91 -11.75
C GLN A 126 -1.13 13.27 -11.77
N TYR A 127 -0.83 14.14 -10.80
CA TYR A 127 -1.60 15.38 -10.57
C TYR A 127 -0.84 16.65 -10.96
N LEU A 128 0.48 16.62 -10.95
CA LEU A 128 1.32 17.69 -11.46
C LEU A 128 1.65 17.31 -12.90
N SER A 129 1.05 18.01 -13.86
CA SER A 129 1.54 17.97 -15.24
C SER A 129 3.02 18.34 -15.22
N ASP A 130 3.84 17.70 -16.07
CA ASP A 130 5.19 18.20 -16.34
C ASP A 130 5.06 19.70 -16.66
N GLY A 131 5.63 20.53 -15.79
CA GLY A 131 5.58 21.99 -15.93
C GLY A 131 6.22 22.48 -17.22
#